data_AF-A0A4Y3WK02-F1
#
_entry.id   AF-A0A4Y3WK02-F1
#
_cell.length_a   1.000
_cell.length_b   1.000
_cell.length_c   1.000
_cell.angle_alpha   90.00
_cell.angle_beta   90.00
_cell.angle_gamma   90.00
#
_symmetry.space_group_name_H-M   'P 1'
#
loop_
_entity.id
_entity.type
_entity.pdbx_description
1 polymer ?
#
loop_
_entity_poly.entity_id
_entity_poly.type
_entity_poly.pdbx_seq_one_letter_code
_entity_poly.pdbx_strand_id
1 'polypeptide(L)' 'MDAFDELVRQGKVRAIGCSNFLARQVVAAQQVAGTHKGAQLVTCQAEYSLLARGI' A
#
# COMPACT_ATOMS: atom_id res chain seq x y z
N MET A 1 -0.78 3.98 9.32
CA MET A 1 0.31 3.38 8.51
C MET A 1 1.50 2.97 9.40
N ASP A 2 1.54 3.44 10.64
CA ASP A 2 2.66 3.34 11.59
C ASP A 2 3.15 1.92 11.87
N ALA A 3 2.23 0.94 11.96
CA ALA A 3 2.63 -0.46 12.12
C ALA A 3 3.49 -0.97 10.95
N PHE A 4 3.15 -0.58 9.72
CA PHE A 4 3.94 -0.93 8.54
C PHE A 4 5.26 -0.16 8.49
N ASP A 5 5.26 1.11 8.87
CA ASP A 5 6.48 1.92 8.96
C ASP A 5 7.50 1.29 9.93
N GLU A 6 7.03 0.85 11.10
CA GLU A 6 7.88 0.21 12.09
C GLU A 6 8.48 -1.11 11.56
N LEU A 7 7.71 -1.92 10.83
CA LEU A 7 8.24 -3.14 10.22
C LEU A 7 9.33 -2.85 9.19
N VAL A 8 9.19 -1.78 8.41
CA VAL A 8 10.21 -1.32 7.46
C VAL A 8 11.45 -0.80 8.20
N ARG A 9 11.27 0.06 9.20
CA ARG A 9 12.36 0.62 10.03
C ARG A 9 13.15 -0.46 10.78
N GLN A 10 12.47 -1.48 11.29
CA GLN A 10 13.10 -2.63 11.94
C GLN A 10 13.81 -3.57 10.95
N GLY A 11 13.68 -3.33 9.63
CA GLY A 11 14.28 -4.17 8.59
C GLY A 11 13.60 -5.54 8.44
N LYS A 12 12.41 -5.73 9.02
CA LYS A 12 11.65 -7.00 8.93
C LYS A 12 11.06 -7.21 7.54
N VAL A 13 10.74 -6.12 6.84
CA VAL A 13 10.31 -6.13 5.45
C VAL A 13 11.03 -5.02 4.69
N ARG A 14 11.29 -5.23 3.40
CA ARG A 14 11.95 -4.22 2.55
C ARG A 14 11.01 -3.11 2.11
N ALA A 15 9.75 -3.47 1.86
CA ALA A 15 8.73 -2.56 1.36
C ALA A 15 7.34 -3.12 1.67
N ILE A 16 6.33 -2.27 1.51
CA ILE A 16 4.93 -2.61 1.76
C ILE A 16 4.09 -2.33 0.51
N GLY A 17 3.01 -3.08 0.39
CA GLY A 17 2.03 -2.93 -0.67
C GLY A 17 0.64 -3.23 -0.15
N CYS A 18 -0.34 -3.13 -1.03
CA CYS A 18 -1.72 -3.48 -0.72
C CYS A 18 -2.25 -4.49 -1.74
N SER A 19 -3.30 -5.22 -1.36
CA SER A 19 -4.08 -6.05 -2.27
C SER A 19 -5.55 -5.73 -2.05
N ASN A 20 -6.31 -5.68 -3.14
CA ASN A 20 -7.76 -5.46 -3.14
C ASN A 20 -8.21 -4.15 -2.46
N PHE A 21 -7.36 -3.13 -2.44
CA PHE A 21 -7.76 -1.78 -2.02
C PHE A 21 -8.52 -1.09 -3.15
N LEU A 22 -9.58 -0.37 -2.80
CA LEU A 22 -10.18 0.63 -3.69
C LEU A 22 -9.18 1.76 -3.95
N ALA A 23 -9.27 2.40 -5.11
CA ALA A 23 -8.39 3.52 -5.46
C ALA A 23 -8.36 4.62 -4.37
N ARG A 24 -9.51 4.96 -3.78
CA ARG A 24 -9.58 5.94 -2.68
C ARG A 24 -8.84 5.50 -1.42
N GLN A 25 -8.78 4.21 -1.14
CA GLN A 25 -8.04 3.69 0.02
C GLN A 25 -6.53 3.76 -0.22
N VAL A 26 -6.08 3.52 -1.45
CA VAL A 26 -4.67 3.73 -1.84
C VAL A 26 -4.29 5.19 -1.65
N VAL A 27 -5.11 6.13 -2.15
CA VAL A 27 -4.87 7.57 -1.99
C VAL A 27 -4.83 7.96 -0.51
N ALA A 28 -5.79 7.50 0.29
CA ALA A 28 -5.81 7.78 1.73
C ALA A 28 -4.56 7.24 2.45
N ALA A 29 -4.13 6.01 2.14
CA ALA A 29 -2.93 5.41 2.71
C ALA A 29 -1.66 6.19 2.32
N GLN A 30 -1.55 6.62 1.06
CA GLN A 30 -0.45 7.47 0.59
C GLN A 30 -0.43 8.83 1.28
N GLN A 31 -1.59 9.46 1.44
CA GLN A 31 -1.71 10.74 2.13
C GLN A 31 -1.27 10.62 3.60
N VAL A 32 -1.76 9.60 4.32
CA VAL A 32 -1.35 9.35 5.71
C VAL A 32 0.15 9.07 5.80
N ALA A 33 0.69 8.20 4.96
CA ALA A 33 2.13 7.92 4.94
C ALA A 33 2.95 9.19 4.66
N GLY A 34 2.52 10.02 3.71
CA GLY A 34 3.17 11.30 3.39
C GLY A 34 3.12 12.31 4.53
N THR A 35 1.94 12.52 5.17
CA THR A 35 1.78 13.43 6.31
C THR A 35 2.66 13.02 7.49
N HIS A 36 2.77 11.72 7.77
CA HIS A 36 3.56 11.18 8.87
C HIS A 36 5.02 10.92 8.50
N LYS A 37 5.44 11.17 7.25
CA LYS A 37 6.77 10.84 6.70
C LYS A 37 7.17 9.36 6.91
N GLY A 38 6.19 8.46 6.88
CA GLY A 38 6.39 7.02 7.03
C GLY A 38 6.47 6.28 5.70
N ALA A 39 6.66 4.96 5.77
CA ALA A 39 6.72 4.07 4.61
C ALA A 39 5.46 4.17 3.74
N GLN A 40 5.68 4.34 2.42
CA GLN A 40 4.62 4.41 1.40
C GLN A 40 4.34 3.04 0.80
N LEU A 41 3.11 2.86 0.29
CA LEU A 41 2.76 1.69 -0.51
C LEU A 41 3.48 1.78 -1.87
N VAL A 42 4.30 0.80 -2.20
CA VAL A 42 5.06 0.79 -3.48
C VAL A 42 4.51 -0.20 -4.49
N THR A 43 3.64 -1.12 -4.06
CA THR A 43 2.96 -2.08 -4.94
C THR A 43 1.46 -2.15 -4.65
N CYS A 44 0.71 -2.50 -5.69
CA CYS A 44 -0.70 -2.89 -5.59
C CYS A 44 -0.85 -4.24 -6.28
N GLN A 45 -1.38 -5.21 -5.55
CA GLN A 45 -1.66 -6.55 -6.05
C GLN A 45 -3.18 -6.66 -6.28
N ALA A 46 -3.64 -6.01 -7.34
CA ALA A 46 -5.03 -6.05 -7.78
C ALA A 46 -5.30 -7.34 -8.56
N GLU A 47 -6.53 -7.87 -8.46
CA GLU A 47 -6.98 -8.95 -9.32
C GLU A 47 -7.06 -8.45 -10.77
N TYR A 48 -6.36 -9.13 -11.67
CA TYR A 48 -6.42 -8.85 -13.09
C TYR A 48 -6.28 -10.13 -13.90
N SER A 49 -7.26 -10.40 -14.76
CA SER A 49 -7.27 -11.55 -15.67
C SER A 49 -8.13 -11.24 -16.90
N LEU A 50 -8.24 -12.19 -17.84
CA LEU A 50 -9.18 -12.04 -18.95
C LEU A 50 -10.64 -11.91 -18.49
N LEU A 51 -10.97 -12.50 -17.32
CA LEU A 51 -12.31 -12.49 -16.75
C LEU A 51 -12.55 -11.34 -15.76
N ALA A 52 -11.48 -10.71 -15.26
CA ALA A 52 -11.55 -9.66 -14.25
C ALA A 52 -10.67 -8.47 -14.67
N ARG A 53 -11.30 -7.41 -15.20
CA ARG A 53 -10.60 -6.23 -15.73
C ARG A 53 -10.94 -4.91 -15.04
N GLY A 54 -11.94 -4.90 -14.15
CA GLY A 54 -12.32 -3.71 -13.39
C GLY A 54 -12.92 -2.58 -14.25
N ILE A 55 -13.59 -2.93 -15.35
CA ILE A 55 -14.31 -2.02 -16.25
C ILE A 55 -15.76 -2.49 -16.43
#